data_AF-A0AAU1LPF7-F1
#
_entry.id   AF-A0AAU1LPF7-F1
#
_cell.length_a   1.000
_cell.length_b   1.000
_cell.length_c   1.000
_cell.angle_alpha   90.00
_cell.angle_beta   90.00
_cell.angle_gamma   90.00
#
_symmetry.space_group_name_H-M   'P 1'
#
loop_
_entity.id
_entity.type
_entity.pdbx_description
1 polymer ?
#
loop_
_entity_poly.entity_id
_entity_poly.type
_entity_poly.pdbx_seq_one_letter_code
_entity_poly.pdbx_strand_id
1 'polypeptide(L)'
;MTYPGAPRPDRIRPTSIGELAARLGAGPQDSGEVTGITHDSRAVRPGDVYAALPGARFHGADFSAQAEGLGAAAILTDPAGAERAAATGLPVLVTDDPRGRMGDIAAEIYGRPGVGLLQIGITGTSGKTTTAYLVEGGLRGAGRSTGLIGTVEMRIGDERIKSERTTPEATDLQALFAVMRERGVEAVAMEVSSHALVLGRVDGCVFDVAVFNNLSPEHMEFHSGMEDYFQAKAQLFTPQRSKLGVLNFDDEYGRRLVKEASVPVVTFSAEGHPDADWRAEDVEVGPRDSTFTVIGPKDERVTARAPLPGPFNVANTLAAIVTLAVAGVDPQTAADGIADVPGVPGRLERVDAGQPYLAVVDYAHKTDAVESVLRSLQKVTEGRVHIVLGCGGDRDTTKRGPMGAAAARLADTAVLTSDNPRSEDPLAILAAMLSGAAEVPVHERGDVLVEADRAAAIAAAVARAEPGDTVLVAGKGHEQGQDIHGVVRPFDDRKVLREAIERSLGRTSTAQAPEARVDTHENNSQG
;
A
#
# COMPACT_ATOMS: atom_id res chain seq x y z
N MET A 1 -23.10 -8.26 -17.15
CA MET A 1 -21.87 -9.01 -16.87
C MET A 1 -21.04 -8.19 -15.90
N THR A 2 -20.55 -8.78 -14.81
CA THR A 2 -19.57 -8.13 -13.93
C THR A 2 -18.19 -8.52 -14.41
N TYR A 3 -17.40 -7.54 -14.87
CA TYR A 3 -16.01 -7.78 -15.28
C TYR A 3 -15.09 -7.71 -14.07
N PRO A 4 -14.11 -8.62 -13.92
CA PRO A 4 -13.09 -8.49 -12.90
C PRO A 4 -12.19 -7.27 -13.18
N GLY A 5 -11.53 -6.75 -12.15
CA GLY A 5 -10.58 -5.65 -12.25
C GLY A 5 -11.11 -4.28 -11.80
N ALA A 6 -10.33 -3.24 -12.08
CA ALA A 6 -10.64 -1.88 -11.67
C ALA A 6 -11.89 -1.33 -12.39
N PRO A 7 -12.60 -0.34 -11.79
CA PRO A 7 -13.63 0.41 -12.47
C PRO A 7 -13.12 1.01 -13.79
N ARG A 8 -14.01 1.11 -14.78
CA ARG A 8 -13.72 1.66 -16.11
C ARG A 8 -14.58 2.88 -16.36
N PRO A 9 -14.08 3.87 -17.12
CA PRO A 9 -14.87 5.04 -17.48
C PRO A 9 -16.06 4.65 -18.37
N ASP A 10 -17.18 5.35 -18.22
CA ASP A 10 -18.41 5.11 -18.98
C ASP A 10 -18.43 5.88 -20.31
N ARG A 11 -17.63 6.95 -20.43
CA ARG A 11 -17.62 7.89 -21.56
C ARG A 11 -16.22 8.01 -22.15
N ILE A 12 -15.93 7.13 -23.11
CA ILE A 12 -14.63 7.08 -23.78
C ILE A 12 -14.83 7.47 -25.24
N ARG A 13 -13.97 8.37 -25.74
CA ARG A 13 -13.88 8.62 -27.18
C ARG A 13 -13.10 7.47 -27.82
N PRO A 14 -13.65 6.76 -28.81
CA PRO A 14 -12.91 5.69 -29.47
C PRO A 14 -11.60 6.18 -30.07
N THR A 15 -10.54 5.37 -29.98
CA THR A 15 -9.21 5.63 -30.55
C THR A 15 -8.97 4.71 -31.72
N SER A 16 -8.37 5.21 -32.80
CA SER A 16 -8.11 4.39 -33.99
C SER A 16 -6.99 3.37 -33.73
N ILE A 17 -7.19 2.12 -34.15
CA ILE A 17 -6.13 1.10 -34.11
C ILE A 17 -4.92 1.54 -34.95
N GLY A 18 -5.15 2.22 -36.09
CA GLY A 18 -4.07 2.75 -36.93
C GLY A 18 -3.23 3.83 -36.24
N GLU A 19 -3.86 4.68 -35.42
CA GLU A 19 -3.15 5.67 -34.60
C GLU A 19 -2.27 4.99 -33.54
N LEU A 20 -2.79 3.94 -32.89
CA LEU A 20 -2.02 3.16 -31.92
C LEU A 20 -0.86 2.42 -32.58
N ALA A 21 -1.07 1.83 -33.76
CA ALA A 21 -0.02 1.16 -34.53
C ALA A 21 1.10 2.14 -34.91
N ALA A 22 0.76 3.33 -35.41
CA ALA A 22 1.72 4.38 -35.74
C ALA A 22 2.55 4.81 -34.52
N ARG A 23 1.93 4.95 -33.34
CA ARG A 23 2.62 5.27 -32.08
C ARG A 23 3.57 4.15 -31.63
N LEU A 24 3.26 2.90 -31.94
CA LEU A 24 4.11 1.76 -31.61
C LEU A 24 5.24 1.54 -32.64
N GLY A 25 5.21 2.24 -33.78
CA GLY A 25 6.07 1.92 -34.92
C GLY A 25 5.72 0.56 -35.55
N ALA A 26 4.51 0.05 -35.30
CA ALA A 26 4.02 -1.19 -35.88
C ALA A 26 3.60 -0.97 -37.35
N GLY A 27 3.60 -2.04 -38.14
CA GLY A 27 3.13 -2.00 -39.53
C GLY A 27 1.67 -1.53 -39.63
N PRO A 28 1.25 -1.00 -40.80
CA PRO A 28 -0.11 -0.49 -40.99
C PRO A 28 -1.15 -1.57 -40.64
N GLN A 29 -2.16 -1.18 -39.87
CA GLN A 29 -3.30 -2.01 -39.47
C GLN A 29 -4.57 -1.49 -40.14
N ASP A 30 -5.57 -2.37 -40.30
CA ASP A 30 -6.87 -2.05 -40.88
C ASP A 30 -7.67 -1.01 -40.06
N SER A 31 -8.80 -0.58 -40.63
CA SER A 31 -9.78 0.30 -39.97
C SER A 31 -10.42 -0.39 -38.77
N GLY A 32 -10.35 0.23 -37.60
CA GLY A 32 -11.05 -0.18 -36.39
C GLY A 32 -10.81 0.81 -35.26
N GLU A 33 -11.67 0.77 -34.26
CA GLU A 33 -11.59 1.63 -33.09
C GLU A 33 -11.57 0.80 -31.81
N VAL A 34 -10.89 1.33 -30.80
CA VAL A 34 -10.82 0.73 -29.47
C VAL A 34 -11.32 1.71 -28.42
N THR A 35 -11.89 1.17 -27.36
CA THR A 35 -12.44 1.96 -26.24
C THR A 35 -11.79 1.60 -24.91
N GLY A 36 -10.89 0.64 -24.88
CA GLY A 36 -10.15 0.33 -23.66
C GLY A 36 -8.98 -0.59 -23.93
N ILE A 37 -8.28 -0.93 -22.86
CA ILE A 37 -7.15 -1.86 -22.86
C ILE A 37 -7.11 -2.63 -21.54
N THR A 38 -6.73 -3.90 -21.58
CA THR A 38 -6.47 -4.72 -20.38
C THR A 38 -5.35 -5.72 -20.64
N HIS A 39 -4.61 -6.09 -19.60
CA HIS A 39 -3.59 -7.13 -19.63
C HIS A 39 -4.11 -8.49 -19.11
N ASP A 40 -5.32 -8.53 -18.55
CA ASP A 40 -5.97 -9.76 -18.06
C ASP A 40 -7.01 -10.23 -19.08
N SER A 41 -6.78 -11.41 -19.68
CA SER A 41 -7.69 -11.98 -20.69
C SER A 41 -9.11 -12.17 -20.17
N ARG A 42 -9.28 -12.37 -18.85
CA ARG A 42 -10.58 -12.56 -18.20
C ARG A 42 -11.36 -11.25 -18.01
N ALA A 43 -10.66 -10.12 -18.08
CA ALA A 43 -11.22 -8.79 -17.86
C ALA A 43 -11.55 -8.04 -19.16
N VAL A 44 -11.32 -8.66 -20.32
CA VAL A 44 -11.60 -8.08 -21.64
C VAL A 44 -13.07 -7.69 -21.73
N ARG A 45 -13.31 -6.44 -22.16
CA ARG A 45 -14.61 -5.93 -22.56
C ARG A 45 -14.65 -5.77 -24.09
N PRO A 46 -15.84 -5.87 -24.72
CA PRO A 46 -15.99 -5.59 -26.14
C PRO A 46 -15.36 -4.24 -26.52
N GLY A 47 -14.45 -4.24 -27.50
CA GLY A 47 -13.74 -3.03 -27.93
C GLY A 47 -12.42 -2.75 -27.22
N ASP A 48 -11.97 -3.62 -26.30
CA ASP A 48 -10.66 -3.49 -25.66
C ASP A 48 -9.51 -3.95 -26.57
N VAL A 49 -8.34 -3.35 -26.40
CA VAL A 49 -7.05 -3.96 -26.74
C VAL A 49 -6.69 -4.96 -25.64
N TYR A 50 -6.38 -6.20 -26.01
CA TYR A 50 -5.80 -7.17 -25.09
C TYR A 50 -4.26 -7.10 -25.15
N ALA A 51 -3.61 -6.72 -24.05
CA ALA A 51 -2.15 -6.71 -23.91
C ALA A 51 -1.65 -8.09 -23.48
N ALA A 52 -1.24 -8.88 -24.47
CA ALA A 52 -0.71 -10.23 -24.34
C ALA A 52 0.80 -10.21 -24.03
N LEU A 53 1.15 -10.01 -22.76
CA LEU A 53 2.54 -9.84 -22.32
C LEU A 53 3.27 -11.16 -22.06
N PRO A 54 4.61 -11.23 -22.27
CA PRO A 54 5.41 -12.33 -21.74
C PRO A 54 5.40 -12.29 -20.20
N GLY A 55 5.17 -13.45 -19.58
CA GLY A 55 5.11 -13.62 -18.13
C GLY A 55 6.05 -14.71 -17.62
N ALA A 56 6.24 -14.78 -16.30
CA ALA A 56 7.16 -15.74 -15.68
C ALA A 56 6.71 -17.22 -15.77
N ARG A 57 5.41 -17.46 -16.01
CA ARG A 57 4.82 -18.81 -16.07
C ARG A 57 4.21 -19.13 -17.43
N PHE A 58 3.48 -18.17 -17.99
CA PHE A 58 2.78 -18.29 -19.26
C PHE A 58 3.01 -17.03 -20.07
N HIS A 59 2.87 -17.16 -21.38
CA HIS A 59 2.85 -16.02 -22.27
C HIS A 59 1.40 -15.56 -22.47
N GLY A 60 1.11 -14.27 -22.35
CA GLY A 60 -0.25 -13.74 -22.49
C GLY A 60 -0.92 -14.13 -23.82
N ALA A 61 -0.13 -14.24 -24.89
CA ALA A 61 -0.63 -14.65 -26.20
C ALA A 61 -1.26 -16.06 -26.22
N ASP A 62 -0.99 -16.92 -25.24
CA ASP A 62 -1.67 -18.22 -25.07
C ASP A 62 -3.17 -18.06 -24.80
N PHE A 63 -3.60 -16.87 -24.33
CA PHE A 63 -4.99 -16.54 -24.02
C PHE A 63 -5.65 -15.66 -25.09
N SER A 64 -5.04 -15.50 -26.27
CA SER A 64 -5.55 -14.65 -27.35
C SER A 64 -6.94 -15.05 -27.83
N ALA A 65 -7.20 -16.35 -27.99
CA ALA A 65 -8.53 -16.86 -28.38
C ALA A 65 -9.61 -16.59 -27.32
N GLN A 66 -9.23 -16.60 -26.03
CA GLN A 66 -10.15 -16.21 -24.95
C GLN A 66 -10.50 -14.72 -25.04
N ALA A 67 -9.50 -13.87 -25.29
CA ALA A 67 -9.71 -12.44 -25.44
C ALA A 67 -10.59 -12.11 -26.65
N GLU A 68 -10.36 -12.78 -27.79
CA GLU A 68 -11.21 -12.66 -28.99
C GLU A 68 -12.66 -13.06 -28.69
N GLY A 69 -12.88 -14.21 -28.03
CA GLY A 69 -14.21 -14.66 -27.63
C GLY A 69 -14.94 -13.73 -26.65
N LEU A 70 -14.22 -12.86 -25.93
CA LEU A 70 -14.77 -11.82 -25.05
C LEU A 70 -14.95 -10.46 -25.75
N GLY A 71 -14.57 -10.34 -27.01
CA GLY A 71 -14.78 -9.17 -27.85
C GLY A 71 -13.61 -8.20 -27.92
N ALA A 72 -12.37 -8.66 -27.69
CA ALA A 72 -11.19 -7.84 -27.96
C ALA A 72 -11.21 -7.33 -29.41
N ALA A 73 -10.88 -6.05 -29.60
CA ALA A 73 -10.82 -5.42 -30.92
C ALA A 73 -9.41 -5.47 -31.54
N ALA A 74 -8.38 -5.65 -30.71
CA ALA A 74 -7.00 -5.84 -31.15
C ALA A 74 -6.18 -6.54 -30.07
N ILE A 75 -5.02 -7.09 -30.44
CA ILE A 75 -4.05 -7.70 -29.52
C ILE A 75 -2.71 -6.95 -29.60
N LEU A 76 -2.17 -6.54 -28.46
CA LEU A 76 -0.81 -6.01 -28.31
C LEU A 76 0.09 -7.12 -27.77
N THR A 77 1.18 -7.45 -28.48
CA THR A 77 2.09 -8.54 -28.09
C THR A 77 3.53 -8.26 -28.54
N ASP A 78 4.47 -9.07 -28.05
CA ASP A 78 5.83 -9.16 -28.57
C ASP A 78 5.91 -10.07 -29.81
N PRO A 79 7.06 -10.11 -30.52
CA PRO A 79 7.26 -11.00 -31.66
C PRO A 79 7.03 -12.49 -31.34
N ALA A 80 7.28 -12.93 -30.11
CA ALA A 80 7.08 -14.33 -29.71
C ALA A 80 5.59 -14.70 -29.57
N GLY A 81 4.71 -13.75 -29.30
CA GLY A 81 3.27 -13.94 -29.28
C GLY A 81 2.55 -13.71 -30.61
N ALA A 82 3.23 -13.13 -31.62
CA ALA A 82 2.60 -12.65 -32.85
C ALA A 82 1.80 -13.72 -33.62
N GLU A 83 2.36 -14.93 -33.82
CA GLU A 83 1.67 -16.00 -34.55
C GLU A 83 0.40 -16.47 -33.83
N ARG A 84 0.47 -16.62 -32.49
CA ARG A 84 -0.68 -17.02 -31.65
C ARG A 84 -1.78 -15.97 -31.67
N ALA A 85 -1.41 -14.69 -31.64
CA ALA A 85 -2.35 -13.58 -31.76
C ALA A 85 -2.98 -13.53 -33.15
N ALA A 86 -2.19 -13.68 -34.22
CA ALA A 86 -2.67 -13.64 -35.60
C ALA A 86 -3.68 -14.75 -35.92
N ALA A 87 -3.59 -15.90 -35.25
CA ALA A 87 -4.54 -17.01 -35.41
C ALA A 87 -5.99 -16.65 -35.00
N THR A 88 -6.20 -15.55 -34.26
CA THR A 88 -7.54 -15.05 -33.90
C THR A 88 -8.22 -14.28 -35.04
N GLY A 89 -7.48 -13.83 -36.04
CA GLY A 89 -7.98 -12.93 -37.10
C GLY A 89 -8.17 -11.47 -36.66
N LEU A 90 -7.87 -11.12 -35.41
CA LEU A 90 -7.87 -9.74 -34.93
C LEU A 90 -6.62 -8.96 -35.41
N PRO A 91 -6.70 -7.62 -35.51
CA PRO A 91 -5.52 -6.77 -35.65
C PRO A 91 -4.48 -7.05 -34.56
N VAL A 92 -3.22 -7.20 -34.96
CA VAL A 92 -2.11 -7.52 -34.05
C VAL A 92 -1.07 -6.40 -34.06
N LEU A 93 -0.95 -5.72 -32.94
CA LEU A 93 0.04 -4.70 -32.66
C LEU A 93 1.29 -5.38 -32.08
N VAL A 94 2.33 -5.56 -32.91
CA VAL A 94 3.59 -6.18 -32.50
C VAL A 94 4.62 -5.11 -32.16
N THR A 95 5.25 -5.23 -31.00
CA THR A 95 6.36 -4.35 -30.56
C THR A 95 7.33 -5.15 -29.71
N ASP A 96 8.62 -4.82 -29.71
CA ASP A 96 9.64 -5.58 -28.98
C ASP A 96 9.47 -5.52 -27.45
N ASP A 97 8.83 -4.47 -26.93
CA ASP A 97 8.56 -4.29 -25.50
C ASP A 97 7.10 -3.89 -25.23
N PRO A 98 6.14 -4.83 -25.32
CA PRO A 98 4.73 -4.49 -25.12
C PRO A 98 4.46 -3.99 -23.69
N ARG A 99 5.28 -4.39 -22.70
CA ARG A 99 5.13 -3.95 -21.31
C ARG A 99 5.48 -2.47 -21.16
N GLY A 100 6.64 -2.03 -21.66
CA GLY A 100 7.05 -0.62 -21.62
C GLY A 100 6.20 0.30 -22.51
N ARG A 101 5.46 -0.25 -23.48
CA ARG A 101 4.50 0.53 -24.30
C ARG A 101 3.09 0.59 -23.71
N MET A 102 2.73 -0.34 -22.83
CA MET A 102 1.37 -0.51 -22.33
C MET A 102 0.80 0.75 -21.66
N GLY A 103 1.61 1.47 -20.87
CA GLY A 103 1.14 2.66 -20.14
C GLY A 103 0.82 3.85 -21.03
N ASP A 104 1.65 4.17 -22.03
CA ASP A 104 1.37 5.26 -22.99
C ASP A 104 0.16 4.93 -23.88
N ILE A 105 0.00 3.67 -24.30
CA ILE A 105 -1.17 3.23 -25.04
C ILE A 105 -2.44 3.33 -24.18
N ALA A 106 -2.39 2.89 -22.93
CA ALA A 106 -3.52 3.03 -22.01
C ALA A 106 -3.86 4.51 -21.76
N ALA A 107 -2.86 5.36 -21.55
CA ALA A 107 -3.06 6.79 -21.39
C ALA A 107 -3.75 7.38 -22.64
N GLU A 108 -3.31 7.02 -23.85
CA GLU A 108 -3.93 7.51 -25.08
C GLU A 108 -5.39 7.09 -25.23
N ILE A 109 -5.69 5.79 -25.02
CA ILE A 109 -7.06 5.26 -25.15
C ILE A 109 -8.03 5.95 -24.20
N TYR A 110 -7.60 6.28 -22.97
CA TYR A 110 -8.43 7.03 -22.02
C TYR A 110 -8.33 8.56 -22.14
N GLY A 111 -7.67 9.06 -23.19
CA GLY A 111 -7.56 10.49 -23.45
C GLY A 111 -6.72 11.24 -22.41
N ARG A 112 -5.55 10.68 -22.08
CA ARG A 112 -4.52 11.18 -21.15
C ARG A 112 -5.13 11.64 -19.82
N PRO A 113 -5.75 10.72 -19.06
CA PRO A 113 -6.64 11.06 -17.95
C PRO A 113 -5.93 11.73 -16.76
N GLY A 114 -4.60 11.61 -16.64
CA GLY A 114 -3.82 12.36 -15.65
C GLY A 114 -3.70 13.86 -15.94
N VAL A 115 -3.94 14.32 -17.18
CA VAL A 115 -3.85 15.75 -17.51
C VAL A 115 -4.99 16.50 -16.82
N GLY A 116 -4.63 17.46 -15.96
CA GLY A 116 -5.56 18.27 -15.19
C GLY A 116 -5.98 17.68 -13.84
N LEU A 117 -5.51 16.46 -13.53
CA LEU A 117 -5.60 15.85 -12.21
C LEU A 117 -4.31 16.18 -11.44
N LEU A 118 -4.38 16.71 -10.22
CA LEU A 118 -3.18 16.88 -9.39
C LEU A 118 -2.68 15.50 -8.95
N GLN A 119 -1.53 15.08 -9.46
CA GLN A 119 -0.98 13.73 -9.23
C GLN A 119 0.19 13.77 -8.24
N ILE A 120 0.03 13.13 -7.08
CA ILE A 120 1.08 13.03 -6.04
C ILE A 120 1.54 11.57 -5.94
N GLY A 121 2.81 11.32 -6.25
CA GLY A 121 3.42 9.98 -6.23
C GLY A 121 4.38 9.81 -5.06
N ILE A 122 4.16 8.83 -4.18
CA ILE A 122 4.93 8.65 -2.95
C ILE A 122 5.71 7.34 -3.00
N THR A 123 7.03 7.42 -2.86
CA THR A 123 7.92 6.26 -2.77
C THR A 123 8.78 6.27 -1.51
N GLY A 124 9.42 5.13 -1.28
CA GLY A 124 10.24 4.84 -0.10
C GLY A 124 10.07 3.39 0.34
N THR A 125 10.90 2.94 1.28
CA THR A 125 10.72 1.63 1.94
C THR A 125 9.50 1.69 2.86
N SER A 126 9.50 2.63 3.80
CA SER A 126 8.45 2.78 4.81
C SER A 126 7.70 4.11 4.70
N GLY A 127 6.46 4.15 5.20
CA GLY A 127 5.66 5.38 5.30
C GLY A 127 4.82 5.75 4.07
N LYS A 128 4.97 5.07 2.92
CA LYS A 128 4.19 5.36 1.69
C LYS A 128 2.69 5.46 1.93
N THR A 129 2.10 4.40 2.52
CA THR A 129 0.68 4.36 2.86
C THR A 129 0.30 5.50 3.79
N THR A 130 1.06 5.72 4.86
CA THR A 130 0.76 6.77 5.84
C THR A 130 0.78 8.14 5.18
N THR A 131 1.86 8.51 4.50
CA THR A 131 1.98 9.79 3.80
C THR A 131 0.88 9.96 2.75
N ALA A 132 0.49 8.91 2.02
CA ALA A 132 -0.59 8.99 1.03
C ALA A 132 -1.94 9.34 1.67
N TYR A 133 -2.26 8.74 2.82
CA TYR A 133 -3.46 9.08 3.59
C TYR A 133 -3.41 10.49 4.18
N LEU A 134 -2.26 10.93 4.69
CA LEU A 134 -2.11 12.28 5.24
C LEU A 134 -2.23 13.34 4.13
N VAL A 135 -1.58 13.13 2.97
CA VAL A 135 -1.73 13.98 1.79
C VAL A 135 -3.19 14.03 1.34
N GLU A 136 -3.88 12.89 1.25
CA GLU A 136 -5.30 12.84 0.89
C GLU A 136 -6.18 13.59 1.90
N GLY A 137 -5.93 13.41 3.20
CA GLY A 137 -6.61 14.12 4.27
C GLY A 137 -6.42 15.64 4.19
N GLY A 138 -5.19 16.10 3.97
CA GLY A 138 -4.90 17.52 3.78
C GLY A 138 -5.55 18.11 2.53
N LEU A 139 -5.61 17.35 1.41
CA LEU A 139 -6.35 17.76 0.20
C LEU A 139 -7.86 17.88 0.47
N ARG A 140 -8.45 16.92 1.21
CA ARG A 140 -9.86 16.98 1.62
C ARG A 140 -10.12 18.16 2.56
N GLY A 141 -9.24 18.40 3.52
CA GLY A 141 -9.31 19.55 4.43
C GLY A 141 -9.24 20.89 3.69
N ALA A 142 -8.50 20.93 2.58
CA ALA A 142 -8.48 22.05 1.64
C ALA A 142 -9.70 22.12 0.69
N GLY A 143 -10.72 21.27 0.89
CA GLY A 143 -11.97 21.30 0.12
C GLY A 143 -11.91 20.65 -1.26
N ARG A 144 -10.86 19.87 -1.58
CA ARG A 144 -10.71 19.21 -2.88
C ARG A 144 -11.42 17.86 -2.93
N SER A 145 -11.90 17.51 -4.12
CA SER A 145 -12.33 16.14 -4.42
C SER A 145 -11.11 15.25 -4.67
N THR A 146 -10.99 14.15 -3.93
CA THR A 146 -9.76 13.35 -3.86
C THR A 146 -9.91 11.92 -4.35
N GLY A 147 -8.78 11.36 -4.80
CA GLY A 147 -8.54 9.95 -4.99
C GLY A 147 -7.37 9.46 -4.14
N LEU A 148 -7.38 8.18 -3.82
CA LEU A 148 -6.29 7.48 -3.14
C LEU A 148 -6.00 6.17 -3.85
N ILE A 149 -4.73 5.86 -4.09
CA ILE A 149 -4.34 4.56 -4.67
C ILE A 149 -3.19 4.00 -3.85
N GLY A 150 -3.41 2.89 -3.15
CA GLY A 150 -2.37 2.32 -2.31
C GLY A 150 -2.62 0.88 -1.89
N THR A 151 -1.81 0.43 -0.93
CA THR A 151 -1.78 -0.96 -0.44
C THR A 151 -3.08 -1.34 0.25
N VAL A 152 -3.63 -0.43 1.06
CA VAL A 152 -4.80 -0.71 1.92
C VAL A 152 -6.10 -0.76 1.10
N GLU A 153 -6.31 0.28 0.29
CA GLU A 153 -7.49 0.43 -0.54
C GLU A 153 -7.17 1.41 -1.67
N MET A 154 -8.05 1.43 -2.66
CA MET A 154 -8.18 2.55 -3.58
C MET A 154 -9.47 3.31 -3.24
N ARG A 155 -9.47 4.62 -3.45
CA ARG A 155 -10.63 5.47 -3.18
C ARG A 155 -10.86 6.44 -4.32
N ILE A 156 -12.12 6.63 -4.69
CA ILE A 156 -12.58 7.65 -5.64
C ILE A 156 -13.68 8.46 -4.94
N GLY A 157 -13.34 9.65 -4.44
CA GLY A 157 -14.21 10.38 -3.51
C GLY A 157 -14.39 9.57 -2.22
N ASP A 158 -15.61 9.13 -1.94
CA ASP A 158 -15.93 8.31 -0.78
C ASP A 158 -16.08 6.81 -1.12
N GLU A 159 -16.08 6.44 -2.41
CA GLU A 159 -16.17 5.04 -2.83
C GLU A 159 -14.86 4.33 -2.56
N ARG A 160 -14.91 3.24 -1.79
CA ARG A 160 -13.77 2.37 -1.49
C ARG A 160 -13.75 1.17 -2.43
N ILE A 161 -12.59 0.92 -3.00
CA ILE A 161 -12.32 -0.17 -3.94
C ILE A 161 -11.19 -1.02 -3.35
N LYS A 162 -11.36 -2.34 -3.38
CA LYS A 162 -10.34 -3.27 -2.89
C LYS A 162 -9.05 -3.11 -3.71
N SER A 163 -7.92 -3.02 -3.01
CA SER A 163 -6.61 -3.03 -3.65
C SER A 163 -6.10 -4.45 -3.85
N GLU A 164 -5.58 -4.76 -5.04
CA GLU A 164 -4.86 -6.01 -5.31
C GLU A 164 -3.33 -5.86 -5.22
N ARG A 165 -2.84 -4.63 -5.42
CA ARG A 165 -1.42 -4.29 -5.49
C ARG A 165 -1.25 -2.88 -4.95
N THR A 166 -0.13 -2.61 -4.28
CA THR A 166 0.24 -1.24 -3.85
C THR A 166 0.16 -0.22 -4.98
N THR A 167 0.61 -0.62 -6.18
CA THR A 167 0.47 0.18 -7.40
C THR A 167 -0.15 -0.73 -8.49
N PRO A 168 -1.33 -0.39 -9.04
CA PRO A 168 -1.98 -1.16 -10.11
C PRO A 168 -1.12 -1.29 -11.37
N GLU A 169 -1.45 -2.22 -12.26
CA GLU A 169 -0.83 -2.26 -13.60
C GLU A 169 -1.28 -1.05 -14.44
N ALA A 170 -0.48 -0.67 -15.45
CA ALA A 170 -0.67 0.59 -16.17
C ALA A 170 -2.06 0.72 -16.83
N THR A 171 -2.64 -0.39 -17.30
CA THR A 171 -4.00 -0.41 -17.89
C THR A 171 -5.07 -0.03 -16.88
N ASP A 172 -4.93 -0.51 -15.64
CA ASP A 172 -5.89 -0.30 -14.57
C ASP A 172 -5.71 1.10 -13.98
N LEU A 173 -4.46 1.53 -13.83
CA LEU A 173 -4.13 2.85 -13.32
C LEU A 173 -4.69 3.97 -14.22
N GLN A 174 -4.49 3.88 -15.54
CA GLN A 174 -5.01 4.88 -16.47
C GLN A 174 -6.55 4.84 -16.53
N ALA A 175 -7.16 3.65 -16.45
CA ALA A 175 -8.61 3.52 -16.35
C ALA A 175 -9.17 4.17 -15.07
N LEU A 176 -8.51 3.97 -13.91
CA LEU A 176 -8.89 4.59 -12.65
C LEU A 176 -8.82 6.11 -12.71
N PHE A 177 -7.76 6.68 -13.30
CA PHE A 177 -7.68 8.13 -13.51
C PHE A 177 -8.80 8.65 -14.41
N ALA A 178 -9.18 7.87 -15.43
CA ALA A 178 -10.28 8.26 -16.31
C ALA A 178 -11.63 8.27 -15.57
N VAL A 179 -11.90 7.27 -14.72
CA VAL A 179 -13.08 7.24 -13.84
C VAL A 179 -13.05 8.41 -12.85
N MET A 180 -11.89 8.68 -12.24
CA MET A 180 -11.69 9.83 -11.35
C MET A 180 -12.05 11.14 -12.06
N ARG A 181 -11.56 11.34 -13.29
CA ARG A 181 -11.88 12.51 -14.10
C ARG A 181 -13.37 12.63 -14.42
N GLU A 182 -14.03 11.54 -14.81
CA GLU A 182 -15.47 11.53 -15.08
C GLU A 182 -16.31 11.92 -13.85
N ARG A 183 -15.80 11.59 -12.66
CA ARG A 183 -16.46 11.86 -11.39
C ARG A 183 -16.01 13.18 -10.75
N GLY A 184 -15.21 13.98 -11.46
CA GLY A 184 -14.76 15.29 -10.97
C GLY A 184 -13.80 15.23 -9.79
N VAL A 185 -12.98 14.17 -9.68
CA VAL A 185 -11.84 14.16 -8.76
C VAL A 185 -10.77 15.13 -9.27
N GLU A 186 -10.26 15.95 -8.36
CA GLU A 186 -9.30 17.02 -8.67
C GLU A 186 -7.86 16.66 -8.32
N ALA A 187 -7.65 15.77 -7.36
CA ALA A 187 -6.33 15.37 -6.89
C ALA A 187 -6.27 13.90 -6.50
N VAL A 188 -5.13 13.25 -6.68
CA VAL A 188 -4.88 11.86 -6.29
C VAL A 188 -3.54 11.71 -5.57
N ALA A 189 -3.57 11.07 -4.41
CA ALA A 189 -2.37 10.61 -3.72
C ALA A 189 -2.16 9.11 -4.01
N MET A 190 -0.95 8.73 -4.43
CA MET A 190 -0.66 7.37 -4.85
C MET A 190 0.64 6.83 -4.28
N GLU A 191 0.61 5.59 -3.80
CA GLU A 191 1.81 4.82 -3.49
C GLU A 191 2.48 4.31 -4.78
N VAL A 192 3.77 4.63 -4.94
CA VAL A 192 4.60 4.22 -6.08
C VAL A 192 5.69 3.27 -5.58
N SER A 193 5.46 1.96 -5.78
CA SER A 193 6.44 0.93 -5.40
C SER A 193 7.63 0.87 -6.36
N SER A 194 8.79 0.36 -5.91
CA SER A 194 9.94 0.15 -6.80
C SER A 194 9.63 -0.84 -7.93
N HIS A 195 8.83 -1.87 -7.62
CA HIS A 195 8.33 -2.82 -8.61
C HIS A 195 7.51 -2.12 -9.69
N ALA A 196 6.69 -1.13 -9.33
CA ALA A 196 5.90 -0.39 -10.29
C ALA A 196 6.75 0.45 -11.25
N LEU A 197 7.85 1.02 -10.75
CA LEU A 197 8.81 1.77 -11.56
C LEU A 197 9.55 0.85 -12.53
N VAL A 198 10.08 -0.28 -12.04
CA VAL A 198 10.82 -1.25 -12.88
C VAL A 198 9.91 -1.94 -13.91
N LEU A 199 8.67 -2.27 -13.54
CA LEU A 199 7.73 -3.00 -14.41
C LEU A 199 6.89 -2.09 -15.32
N GLY A 200 7.17 -0.77 -15.36
CA GLY A 200 6.48 0.20 -16.20
C GLY A 200 5.00 0.45 -15.83
N ARG A 201 4.61 0.16 -14.59
CA ARG A 201 3.19 0.28 -14.15
C ARG A 201 2.68 1.71 -14.09
N VAL A 202 3.59 2.65 -13.86
CA VAL A 202 3.28 4.09 -13.82
C VAL A 202 3.64 4.79 -15.14
N ASP A 203 3.85 4.03 -16.21
CA ASP A 203 4.05 4.56 -17.56
C ASP A 203 2.80 5.33 -18.02
N GLY A 204 3.02 6.46 -18.69
CA GLY A 204 1.95 7.39 -19.03
C GLY A 204 1.49 8.31 -17.87
N CYS A 205 2.14 8.26 -16.71
CA CYS A 205 1.91 9.19 -15.59
C CYS A 205 3.04 10.21 -15.49
N VAL A 206 2.70 11.48 -15.25
CA VAL A 206 3.66 12.54 -14.88
C VAL A 206 3.15 13.22 -13.62
N PHE A 207 3.73 12.89 -12.48
CA PHE A 207 3.34 13.43 -11.18
C PHE A 207 3.68 14.91 -11.07
N ASP A 208 2.78 15.70 -10.48
CA ASP A 208 3.07 17.08 -10.15
C ASP A 208 4.09 17.14 -9.01
N VAL A 209 3.94 16.25 -8.01
CA VAL A 209 4.87 16.12 -6.89
C VAL A 209 5.21 14.65 -6.66
N ALA A 210 6.50 14.33 -6.65
CA ALA A 210 7.04 13.04 -6.22
C ALA A 210 7.61 13.16 -4.81
N VAL A 211 7.37 12.18 -3.93
CA VAL A 211 7.83 12.19 -2.54
C VAL A 211 8.75 11.00 -2.29
N PHE A 212 9.90 11.24 -1.65
CA PHE A 212 10.81 10.20 -1.16
C PHE A 212 10.86 10.21 0.36
N ASN A 213 10.35 9.16 1.00
CA ASN A 213 10.33 9.07 2.46
C ASN A 213 11.65 8.56 3.06
N ASN A 214 12.16 7.42 2.59
CA ASN A 214 13.36 6.76 3.13
C ASN A 214 13.73 5.52 2.28
N LEU A 215 14.93 4.98 2.49
CA LEU A 215 15.34 3.70 1.93
C LEU A 215 16.13 2.85 2.93
N SER A 216 15.63 1.64 3.18
CA SER A 216 16.32 0.58 3.93
C SER A 216 16.19 -0.77 3.19
N PRO A 217 17.02 -1.78 3.50
CA PRO A 217 17.00 -3.08 2.82
C PRO A 217 15.62 -3.73 2.76
N GLU A 218 15.09 -3.88 1.55
CA GLU A 218 13.79 -4.48 1.29
C GLU A 218 13.72 -4.97 -0.16
N HIS A 219 12.95 -6.03 -0.43
CA HIS A 219 12.73 -6.53 -1.80
C HIS A 219 13.99 -7.06 -2.51
N MET A 220 14.93 -7.63 -1.76
CA MET A 220 16.17 -8.20 -2.29
C MET A 220 15.94 -9.50 -3.08
N GLU A 221 14.74 -10.09 -2.99
CA GLU A 221 14.28 -11.17 -3.87
C GLU A 221 14.00 -10.71 -5.30
N PHE A 222 13.81 -9.40 -5.50
CA PHE A 222 13.51 -8.77 -6.80
C PHE A 222 14.67 -7.90 -7.28
N HIS A 223 15.28 -7.14 -6.38
CA HIS A 223 16.41 -6.26 -6.67
C HIS A 223 17.74 -6.96 -6.45
N SER A 224 18.71 -6.73 -7.34
CA SER A 224 20.04 -7.35 -7.25
C SER A 224 20.89 -6.83 -6.08
N GLY A 225 20.47 -5.74 -5.45
CA GLY A 225 21.09 -5.15 -4.27
C GLY A 225 20.53 -3.76 -3.97
N MET A 226 21.12 -3.09 -2.97
CA MET A 226 20.69 -1.75 -2.55
C MET A 226 20.83 -0.67 -3.63
N GLU A 227 21.87 -0.75 -4.47
CA GLU A 227 22.04 0.22 -5.56
C GLU A 227 20.91 0.11 -6.59
N ASP A 228 20.60 -1.11 -7.03
CA ASP A 228 19.49 -1.37 -7.95
C ASP A 228 18.15 -0.92 -7.35
N TYR A 229 17.92 -1.19 -6.06
CA TYR A 229 16.71 -0.75 -5.37
C TYR A 229 16.60 0.79 -5.26
N PHE A 230 17.70 1.47 -4.97
CA PHE A 230 17.77 2.93 -4.96
C PHE A 230 17.48 3.51 -6.35
N GLN A 231 18.19 3.04 -7.38
CA GLN A 231 18.03 3.52 -8.75
C GLN A 231 16.59 3.28 -9.26
N ALA A 232 15.97 2.16 -8.89
CA ALA A 232 14.57 1.92 -9.19
C ALA A 232 13.64 3.02 -8.65
N LYS A 233 13.85 3.50 -7.41
CA LYS A 233 13.06 4.61 -6.86
C LYS A 233 13.45 5.97 -7.43
N ALA A 234 14.74 6.18 -7.70
CA ALA A 234 15.26 7.43 -8.28
C ALA A 234 14.61 7.76 -9.64
N GLN A 235 14.18 6.75 -10.40
CA GLN A 235 13.43 6.93 -11.65
C GLN A 235 12.20 7.86 -11.50
N LEU A 236 11.56 7.90 -10.32
CA LEU A 236 10.41 8.76 -10.06
C LEU A 236 10.76 10.26 -10.10
N PHE A 237 12.04 10.61 -9.93
CA PHE A 237 12.56 11.99 -9.82
C PHE A 237 13.22 12.45 -11.12
N THR A 238 12.59 12.10 -12.23
CA THR A 238 13.00 12.47 -13.60
C THR A 238 11.90 13.28 -14.28
N PRO A 239 12.21 14.16 -15.25
CA PRO A 239 11.19 14.94 -15.97
C PRO A 239 10.13 14.11 -16.69
N GLN A 240 10.44 12.84 -17.01
CA GLN A 240 9.50 11.89 -17.61
C GLN A 240 8.47 11.38 -16.60
N ARG A 241 8.75 11.49 -15.29
CA ARG A 241 7.92 10.95 -14.22
C ARG A 241 7.36 12.01 -13.30
N SER A 242 8.06 13.11 -13.06
CA SER A 242 7.58 14.15 -12.14
C SER A 242 8.01 15.56 -12.55
N LYS A 243 7.31 16.56 -12.01
CA LYS A 243 7.64 17.98 -12.17
C LYS A 243 8.51 18.50 -11.02
N LEU A 244 8.33 17.98 -9.81
CA LEU A 244 9.02 18.38 -8.59
C LEU A 244 9.17 17.21 -7.62
N GLY A 245 10.28 17.16 -6.89
CA GLY A 245 10.55 16.18 -5.83
C GLY A 245 10.49 16.77 -4.42
N VAL A 246 9.94 16.03 -3.45
CA VAL A 246 9.98 16.32 -2.01
C VAL A 246 10.76 15.19 -1.33
N LEU A 247 11.91 15.52 -0.74
CA LEU A 247 12.90 14.53 -0.31
C LEU A 247 13.17 14.62 1.20
N ASN A 248 13.12 13.47 1.88
CA ASN A 248 13.53 13.39 3.28
C ASN A 248 15.05 13.58 3.41
N PHE A 249 15.47 14.66 4.04
CA PHE A 249 16.88 14.98 4.25
C PHE A 249 17.52 14.21 5.41
N ASP A 250 16.72 13.64 6.31
CA ASP A 250 17.22 12.82 7.43
C ASP A 250 17.76 11.47 6.94
N ASP A 251 17.27 11.00 5.80
CA ASP A 251 17.68 9.76 5.16
C ASP A 251 18.94 9.95 4.28
N GLU A 252 19.90 9.01 4.38
CA GLU A 252 21.15 9.05 3.58
C GLU A 252 20.88 9.01 2.07
N TYR A 253 19.96 8.16 1.63
CA TYR A 253 19.59 8.05 0.22
C TYR A 253 18.75 9.25 -0.22
N GLY A 254 18.01 9.89 0.69
CA GLY A 254 17.37 11.18 0.44
C GLY A 254 18.39 12.27 0.13
N ARG A 255 19.45 12.40 0.95
CA ARG A 255 20.57 13.33 0.70
C ARG A 255 21.34 13.01 -0.58
N ARG A 256 21.47 11.73 -0.93
CA ARG A 256 22.03 11.30 -2.21
C ARG A 256 21.13 11.72 -3.38
N LEU A 257 19.83 11.48 -3.27
CA LEU A 257 18.85 11.76 -4.30
C LEU A 257 18.72 13.27 -4.60
N VAL A 258 18.96 14.15 -3.62
CA VAL A 258 19.10 15.60 -3.86
C VAL A 258 20.13 15.91 -4.95
N LYS A 259 21.20 15.11 -5.06
CA LYS A 259 22.28 15.30 -6.04
C LYS A 259 22.01 14.63 -7.39
N GLU A 260 21.20 13.57 -7.41
CA GLU A 260 20.95 12.73 -8.58
C GLU A 260 19.60 13.01 -9.27
N ALA A 261 18.66 13.65 -8.58
CA ALA A 261 17.38 14.04 -9.15
C ALA A 261 17.58 15.01 -10.33
N SER A 262 16.78 14.82 -11.39
CA SER A 262 16.83 15.65 -12.61
C SER A 262 15.63 16.59 -12.73
N VAL A 263 14.89 16.75 -11.63
CA VAL A 263 13.78 17.70 -11.45
C VAL A 263 14.12 18.65 -10.29
N PRO A 264 13.50 19.83 -10.19
CA PRO A 264 13.59 20.65 -8.98
C PRO A 264 13.19 19.85 -7.73
N VAL A 265 13.91 20.05 -6.63
CA VAL A 265 13.66 19.35 -5.36
C VAL A 265 13.47 20.33 -4.21
N VAL A 266 12.64 19.93 -3.24
CA VAL A 266 12.45 20.57 -1.93
C VAL A 266 12.72 19.51 -0.88
N THR A 267 13.43 19.87 0.18
CA THR A 267 13.86 18.96 1.23
C THR A 267 13.10 19.19 2.52
N PHE A 268 12.95 18.14 3.32
CA PHE A 268 12.39 18.25 4.67
C PHE A 268 13.19 17.46 5.70
N SER A 269 13.19 17.90 6.95
CA SER A 269 13.82 17.19 8.08
C SER A 269 12.93 17.23 9.32
N ALA A 270 12.51 16.05 9.78
CA ALA A 270 11.82 15.92 11.05
C ALA A 270 12.78 15.98 12.25
N GLU A 271 14.08 15.73 12.01
CA GLU A 271 15.13 15.87 13.02
C GLU A 271 15.64 17.31 13.19
N GLY A 272 15.11 18.27 12.43
CA GLY A 272 15.45 19.68 12.56
C GLY A 272 16.75 20.08 11.85
N HIS A 273 17.20 19.33 10.86
CA HIS A 273 18.46 19.58 10.15
C HIS A 273 18.44 20.96 9.47
N PRO A 274 19.44 21.84 9.73
CA PRO A 274 19.42 23.22 9.27
C PRO A 274 19.56 23.37 7.75
N ASP A 275 20.15 22.38 7.07
CA ASP A 275 20.29 22.37 5.61
C ASP A 275 19.01 21.93 4.87
N ALA A 276 17.96 21.51 5.58
CA ALA A 276 16.68 21.17 4.96
C ALA A 276 15.80 22.43 4.77
N ASP A 277 15.11 22.52 3.64
CA ASP A 277 14.25 23.67 3.31
C ASP A 277 13.07 23.81 4.29
N TRP A 278 12.53 22.66 4.72
CA TRP A 278 11.47 22.56 5.72
C TRP A 278 11.93 21.73 6.90
N ARG A 279 11.63 22.17 8.12
CA ARG A 279 12.06 21.45 9.32
C ARG A 279 11.01 21.41 10.42
N ALA A 280 11.04 20.38 11.24
CA ALA A 280 10.27 20.33 12.48
C ALA A 280 11.09 20.91 13.66
N GLU A 281 10.44 21.74 14.46
CA GLU A 281 10.91 22.28 15.74
C GLU A 281 9.88 21.93 16.84
N ASP A 282 10.27 22.04 18.10
CA ASP A 282 9.38 21.88 19.27
C ASP A 282 8.58 20.55 19.24
N VAL A 283 9.25 19.45 18.89
CA VAL A 283 8.60 18.14 18.71
C VAL A 283 8.27 17.52 20.07
N GLU A 284 6.97 17.38 20.34
CA GLU A 284 6.44 16.66 21.49
C GLU A 284 5.75 15.38 21.01
N VAL A 285 6.36 14.23 21.31
CA VAL A 285 5.83 12.92 20.91
C VAL A 285 4.95 12.36 22.02
N GLY A 286 3.69 12.09 21.69
CA GLY A 286 2.73 11.46 22.60
C GLY A 286 2.32 10.05 22.16
N PRO A 287 1.63 9.31 23.04
CA PRO A 287 1.11 7.97 22.76
C PRO A 287 -0.12 7.98 21.84
N ARG A 288 -0.70 9.15 21.56
CA ARG A 288 -1.90 9.32 20.71
C ARG A 288 -1.60 10.09 19.43
N ASP A 289 -0.84 11.15 19.57
CA ASP A 289 -0.46 12.08 18.52
C ASP A 289 0.92 12.66 18.85
N SER A 290 1.47 13.44 17.94
CA SER A 290 2.65 14.27 18.21
C SER A 290 2.37 15.69 17.74
N THR A 291 2.82 16.69 18.48
CA THR A 291 2.73 18.10 18.10
C THR A 291 4.09 18.67 17.80
N PHE A 292 4.17 19.56 16.82
CA PHE A 292 5.43 20.19 16.40
C PHE A 292 5.15 21.47 15.63
N THR A 293 6.16 22.33 15.54
CA THR A 293 6.13 23.50 14.65
C THR A 293 6.88 23.17 13.37
N VAL A 294 6.24 23.38 12.22
CA VAL A 294 6.91 23.30 10.92
C VAL A 294 7.45 24.67 10.55
N ILE A 295 8.73 24.73 10.24
CA ILE A 295 9.39 25.93 9.73
C ILE A 295 9.66 25.76 8.24
N GLY A 296 9.13 26.67 7.45
CA GLY A 296 9.36 26.70 6.00
C GLY A 296 10.50 27.65 5.58
N PRO A 297 10.87 27.63 4.29
CA PRO A 297 12.02 28.35 3.75
C PRO A 297 11.88 29.88 3.80
N LYS A 298 10.67 30.42 4.05
CA LYS A 298 10.45 31.87 4.24
C LYS A 298 10.25 32.26 5.70
N ASP A 299 10.75 31.43 6.63
CA ASP A 299 10.52 31.55 8.07
C ASP A 299 9.04 31.50 8.47
N GLU A 300 8.19 30.92 7.61
CA GLU A 300 6.80 30.62 7.99
C GLU A 300 6.78 29.57 9.10
N ARG A 301 5.89 29.78 10.08
CA ARG A 301 5.69 28.86 11.21
C ARG A 301 4.27 28.31 11.13
N VAL A 302 4.16 26.99 11.03
CA VAL A 302 2.91 26.25 10.92
C VAL A 302 2.80 25.33 12.13
N THR A 303 1.71 25.42 12.87
CA THR A 303 1.45 24.48 13.96
C THR A 303 0.90 23.19 13.36
N ALA A 304 1.55 22.06 13.67
CA ALA A 304 1.20 20.76 13.12
C ALA A 304 0.95 19.73 14.22
N ARG A 305 0.02 18.80 13.92
CA ARG A 305 -0.26 17.62 14.73
C ARG A 305 -0.21 16.39 13.84
N ALA A 306 0.70 15.46 14.16
CA ALA A 306 0.69 14.12 13.59
C ALA A 306 -0.43 13.31 14.28
N PRO A 307 -1.45 12.84 13.56
CA PRO A 307 -2.59 12.12 14.14
C PRO A 307 -2.28 10.66 14.52
N LEU A 308 -1.04 10.22 14.30
CA LEU A 308 -0.57 8.86 14.55
C LEU A 308 0.62 8.90 15.51
N PRO A 309 0.77 7.90 16.40
CA PRO A 309 1.84 7.88 17.39
C PRO A 309 3.21 7.60 16.77
N GLY A 310 4.26 8.11 17.41
CA GLY A 310 5.65 7.76 17.12
C GLY A 310 6.41 8.77 16.24
N PRO A 311 7.74 8.92 16.44
CA PRO A 311 8.55 9.95 15.78
C PRO A 311 8.58 9.83 14.25
N PHE A 312 8.53 8.63 13.68
CA PHE A 312 8.49 8.48 12.22
C PHE A 312 7.20 9.03 11.60
N ASN A 313 6.11 9.17 12.38
CA ASN A 313 4.89 9.81 11.91
C ASN A 313 4.98 11.33 11.94
N VAL A 314 5.89 11.94 12.72
CA VAL A 314 6.28 13.35 12.55
C VAL A 314 6.88 13.54 11.15
N ALA A 315 7.82 12.65 10.74
CA ALA A 315 8.40 12.70 9.40
C ALA A 315 7.36 12.48 8.28
N ASN A 316 6.46 11.51 8.42
CA ASN A 316 5.39 11.29 7.44
C ASN A 316 4.42 12.49 7.34
N THR A 317 4.13 13.13 8.48
CA THR A 317 3.25 14.31 8.56
C THR A 317 3.92 15.52 7.95
N LEU A 318 5.20 15.77 8.27
CA LEU A 318 5.99 16.83 7.67
C LEU A 318 6.09 16.63 6.14
N ALA A 319 6.38 15.41 5.68
CA ALA A 319 6.40 15.09 4.25
C ALA A 319 5.08 15.46 3.57
N ALA A 320 3.94 15.15 4.19
CA ALA A 320 2.62 15.48 3.66
C ALA A 320 2.36 17.00 3.63
N ILE A 321 2.69 17.74 4.71
CA ILE A 321 2.55 19.20 4.77
C ILE A 321 3.39 19.85 3.67
N VAL A 322 4.67 19.48 3.53
CA VAL A 322 5.57 20.02 2.52
C VAL A 322 5.08 19.71 1.12
N THR A 323 4.64 18.48 0.88
CA THR A 323 4.06 18.05 -0.41
C THR A 323 2.86 18.90 -0.81
N LEU A 324 1.97 19.21 0.14
CA LEU A 324 0.79 20.03 -0.11
C LEU A 324 1.14 21.51 -0.30
N ALA A 325 2.10 22.02 0.49
CA ALA A 325 2.62 23.38 0.35
C ALA A 325 3.20 23.62 -1.06
N VAL A 326 4.06 22.72 -1.55
CA VAL A 326 4.64 22.83 -2.89
C VAL A 326 3.63 22.58 -4.01
N ALA A 327 2.54 21.84 -3.73
CA ALA A 327 1.41 21.69 -4.63
C ALA A 327 0.46 22.91 -4.62
N GLY A 328 0.77 23.96 -3.85
CA GLY A 328 0.03 25.22 -3.81
C GLY A 328 -1.15 25.24 -2.83
N VAL A 329 -1.22 24.30 -1.89
CA VAL A 329 -2.15 24.36 -0.75
C VAL A 329 -1.52 25.22 0.34
N ASP A 330 -2.33 26.05 1.01
CA ASP A 330 -1.87 26.80 2.19
C ASP A 330 -1.33 25.83 3.26
N PRO A 331 -0.09 26.01 3.78
CA PRO A 331 0.53 25.06 4.70
C PRO A 331 -0.26 24.84 6.00
N GLN A 332 -0.91 25.87 6.55
CA GLN A 332 -1.71 25.71 7.76
C GLN A 332 -3.00 24.94 7.47
N THR A 333 -3.67 25.25 6.36
CA THR A 333 -4.84 24.49 5.89
C THR A 333 -4.50 23.01 5.66
N ALA A 334 -3.32 22.73 5.08
CA ALA A 334 -2.82 21.37 4.91
C ALA A 334 -2.59 20.67 6.26
N ALA A 335 -1.92 21.34 7.21
CA ALA A 335 -1.66 20.81 8.55
C ALA A 335 -2.96 20.51 9.32
N ASP A 336 -3.94 21.40 9.26
CA ASP A 336 -5.24 21.23 9.92
C ASP A 336 -6.01 20.04 9.33
N GLY A 337 -6.07 19.93 7.99
CA GLY A 337 -6.70 18.80 7.32
C GLY A 337 -6.00 17.46 7.58
N ILE A 338 -4.67 17.47 7.74
CA ILE A 338 -3.89 16.31 8.14
C ILE A 338 -4.21 15.89 9.58
N ALA A 339 -4.35 16.84 10.50
CA ALA A 339 -4.63 16.57 11.91
C ALA A 339 -5.99 15.89 12.14
N ASP A 340 -6.94 16.09 11.23
CA ASP A 340 -8.29 15.50 11.23
C ASP A 340 -8.34 14.07 10.65
N VAL A 341 -7.24 13.55 10.11
CA VAL A 341 -7.19 12.17 9.62
C VAL A 341 -7.43 11.20 10.79
N PRO A 342 -8.48 10.36 10.75
CA PRO A 342 -8.87 9.52 11.89
C PRO A 342 -7.88 8.40 12.20
N GLY A 343 -6.97 8.12 11.26
CA GLY A 343 -5.97 7.06 11.33
C GLY A 343 -5.77 6.41 9.96
N VAL A 344 -4.78 5.53 9.88
CA VAL A 344 -4.47 4.78 8.66
C VAL A 344 -4.68 3.30 8.95
N PRO A 345 -5.55 2.59 8.23
CA PRO A 345 -5.89 1.22 8.58
C PRO A 345 -4.65 0.31 8.59
N GLY A 346 -4.43 -0.38 9.71
CA GLY A 346 -3.29 -1.26 9.94
C GLY A 346 -1.93 -0.59 10.04
N ARG A 347 -1.84 0.71 10.31
CA ARG A 347 -0.57 1.45 10.53
C ARG A 347 -0.62 2.14 11.89
N LEU A 348 -0.04 1.49 12.90
CA LEU A 348 -0.24 1.85 14.32
C LEU A 348 -1.70 2.21 14.64
N GLU A 349 -2.63 1.44 14.06
CA GLU A 349 -4.06 1.70 14.18
C GLU A 349 -4.51 1.40 15.60
N ARG A 350 -4.95 2.43 16.32
CA ARG A 350 -5.36 2.30 17.71
C ARG A 350 -6.68 1.56 17.83
N VAL A 351 -6.73 0.59 18.74
CA VAL A 351 -7.94 -0.11 19.16
C VAL A 351 -8.29 0.33 20.58
N ASP A 352 -9.28 1.21 20.69
CA ASP A 352 -9.78 1.70 21.98
C ASP A 352 -11.16 1.10 22.29
N ALA A 353 -11.24 0.37 23.40
CA ALA A 353 -12.46 -0.19 23.99
C ALA A 353 -12.63 0.26 25.47
N GLY A 354 -11.93 1.32 25.88
CA GLY A 354 -11.97 1.91 27.23
C GLY A 354 -10.95 1.35 28.21
N GLN A 355 -9.90 0.68 27.72
CA GLN A 355 -8.80 0.15 28.52
C GLN A 355 -7.77 1.22 28.92
N PRO A 356 -7.01 1.04 30.01
CA PRO A 356 -6.03 2.03 30.51
C PRO A 356 -4.62 1.90 29.91
N TYR A 357 -4.46 1.16 28.81
CA TYR A 357 -3.20 0.93 28.10
C TYR A 357 -3.36 1.15 26.60
N LEU A 358 -2.25 1.42 25.90
CA LEU A 358 -2.27 1.59 24.46
C LEU A 358 -2.42 0.22 23.78
N ALA A 359 -3.35 0.08 22.84
CA ALA A 359 -3.48 -1.11 22.03
C ALA A 359 -3.49 -0.71 20.55
N VAL A 360 -2.59 -1.27 19.76
CA VAL A 360 -2.35 -0.89 18.36
C VAL A 360 -2.18 -2.10 17.46
N VAL A 361 -2.65 -1.97 16.22
CA VAL A 361 -2.47 -2.94 15.14
C VAL A 361 -1.56 -2.34 14.06
N ASP A 362 -0.53 -3.08 13.65
CA ASP A 362 0.43 -2.62 12.64
C ASP A 362 0.78 -3.70 11.59
N TYR A 363 1.12 -3.25 10.39
CA TYR A 363 1.48 -4.10 9.25
C TYR A 363 2.97 -4.48 9.22
N ALA A 364 3.77 -4.12 10.22
CA ALA A 364 5.18 -4.51 10.31
C ALA A 364 5.35 -6.04 10.23
N HIS A 365 5.83 -6.53 9.08
CA HIS A 365 5.99 -7.96 8.75
C HIS A 365 7.40 -8.29 8.20
N LYS A 366 8.36 -7.40 8.44
CA LYS A 366 9.79 -7.50 8.10
C LYS A 366 10.61 -7.07 9.30
N THR A 367 11.84 -7.57 9.45
CA THR A 367 12.70 -7.33 10.62
C THR A 367 12.84 -5.85 10.93
N ASP A 368 13.31 -5.03 9.98
CA ASP A 368 13.51 -3.60 10.19
C ASP A 368 12.22 -2.85 10.53
N ALA A 369 11.08 -3.25 9.94
CA ALA A 369 9.79 -2.64 10.25
C ALA A 369 9.34 -2.97 11.67
N VAL A 370 9.57 -4.22 12.13
CA VAL A 370 9.28 -4.64 13.51
C VAL A 370 10.20 -3.91 14.50
N GLU A 371 11.50 -3.79 14.19
CA GLU A 371 12.43 -3.05 15.04
C GLU A 371 12.06 -1.56 15.13
N SER A 372 11.74 -0.94 13.99
CA SER A 372 11.37 0.47 13.92
C SER A 372 10.11 0.75 14.72
N VAL A 373 9.07 -0.08 14.59
CA VAL A 373 7.81 0.13 15.32
C VAL A 373 7.99 -0.11 16.82
N LEU A 374 8.76 -1.13 17.23
CA LEU A 374 9.03 -1.39 18.65
C LEU A 374 9.82 -0.25 19.29
N ARG A 375 10.91 0.21 18.66
CA ARG A 375 11.71 1.34 19.16
C ARG A 375 10.90 2.62 19.26
N SER A 376 9.97 2.84 18.33
CA SER A 376 9.05 3.97 18.35
C SER A 376 8.10 3.90 19.55
N LEU A 377 7.48 2.74 19.79
CA LEU A 377 6.57 2.53 20.90
C LEU A 377 7.29 2.59 22.26
N GLN A 378 8.52 2.08 22.37
CA GLN A 378 9.33 2.19 23.59
C GLN A 378 9.57 3.64 24.04
N LYS A 379 9.63 4.61 23.12
CA LYS A 379 9.82 6.02 23.45
C LYS A 379 8.58 6.68 24.07
N VAL A 380 7.40 6.12 23.83
CA VAL A 380 6.10 6.69 24.23
C VAL A 380 5.35 5.82 25.25
N THR A 381 5.90 4.65 25.58
CA THR A 381 5.31 3.70 26.55
C THR A 381 5.94 3.95 27.91
N GLU A 382 5.11 4.18 28.94
CA GLU A 382 5.57 4.37 30.31
C GLU A 382 5.83 3.03 31.02
N GLY A 383 5.00 2.02 30.72
CA GLY A 383 5.10 0.66 31.23
C GLY A 383 5.85 -0.27 30.28
N ARG A 384 5.27 -1.46 30.06
CA ARG A 384 5.83 -2.54 29.25
C ARG A 384 5.28 -2.55 27.83
N VAL A 385 6.09 -3.06 26.90
CA VAL A 385 5.69 -3.31 25.52
C VAL A 385 5.47 -4.82 25.32
N HIS A 386 4.25 -5.19 24.92
CA HIS A 386 3.88 -6.55 24.53
C HIS A 386 3.64 -6.62 23.03
N ILE A 387 4.32 -7.52 22.32
CA ILE A 387 4.14 -7.74 20.88
C ILE A 387 3.54 -9.11 20.59
N VAL A 388 2.55 -9.15 19.71
CA VAL A 388 2.06 -10.36 19.05
C VAL A 388 2.53 -10.35 17.61
N LEU A 389 3.34 -11.33 17.22
CA LEU A 389 4.00 -11.35 15.91
C LEU A 389 3.98 -12.72 15.26
N GLY A 390 3.72 -12.76 13.97
CA GLY A 390 3.82 -13.96 13.14
C GLY A 390 4.56 -13.73 11.84
N CYS A 391 4.88 -14.83 11.15
CA CYS A 391 5.45 -14.82 9.80
C CYS A 391 4.55 -15.61 8.84
N GLY A 392 4.41 -15.13 7.61
CA GLY A 392 3.68 -15.86 6.57
C GLY A 392 4.49 -17.04 6.01
N GLY A 393 3.81 -18.16 5.71
CA GLY A 393 4.37 -19.27 4.94
C GLY A 393 4.39 -19.00 3.44
N ASP A 394 5.10 -19.81 2.66
CA ASP A 394 5.40 -19.66 1.23
C ASP A 394 6.01 -18.29 0.89
N ARG A 395 6.82 -17.76 1.81
CA ARG A 395 7.50 -16.47 1.74
C ARG A 395 8.95 -16.63 2.18
N ASP A 396 9.71 -15.53 2.06
CA ASP A 396 11.09 -15.45 2.54
C ASP A 396 11.22 -15.99 3.98
N THR A 397 11.99 -17.07 4.10
CA THR A 397 12.23 -17.79 5.35
C THR A 397 13.35 -17.15 6.17
N THR A 398 14.23 -16.39 5.52
CA THR A 398 15.45 -15.84 6.14
C THR A 398 15.15 -14.77 7.18
N LYS A 399 14.00 -14.09 7.07
CA LYS A 399 13.54 -13.09 8.04
C LYS A 399 12.95 -13.66 9.33
N ARG A 400 12.58 -14.96 9.38
CA ARG A 400 11.83 -15.55 10.52
C ARG A 400 12.60 -15.45 11.84
N GLY A 401 13.85 -15.93 11.84
CA GLY A 401 14.74 -15.85 13.00
C GLY A 401 15.00 -14.41 13.43
N PRO A 402 15.49 -13.52 12.53
CA PRO A 402 15.70 -12.11 12.84
C PRO A 402 14.46 -11.39 13.39
N MET A 403 13.26 -11.66 12.87
CA MET A 403 12.02 -11.08 13.40
C MET A 403 11.70 -11.57 14.82
N GLY A 404 11.93 -12.86 15.12
CA GLY A 404 11.81 -13.41 16.47
C GLY A 404 12.83 -12.77 17.43
N ALA A 405 14.07 -12.60 16.99
CA ALA A 405 15.12 -11.92 17.75
C ALA A 405 14.78 -10.45 18.03
N ALA A 406 14.29 -9.73 17.02
CA ALA A 406 13.85 -8.33 17.16
C ALA A 406 12.73 -8.19 18.19
N ALA A 407 11.69 -9.03 18.10
CA ALA A 407 10.59 -9.04 19.07
C ALA A 407 11.09 -9.34 20.48
N ALA A 408 11.94 -10.36 20.65
CA ALA A 408 12.44 -10.76 21.95
C ALA A 408 13.42 -9.75 22.57
N ARG A 409 14.15 -8.98 21.76
CA ARG A 409 15.10 -7.95 22.24
C ARG A 409 14.42 -6.62 22.59
N LEU A 410 13.36 -6.27 21.87
CA LEU A 410 12.76 -4.92 21.94
C LEU A 410 11.39 -4.87 22.61
N ALA A 411 10.82 -6.00 22.99
CA ALA A 411 9.58 -6.08 23.76
C ALA A 411 9.84 -6.76 25.11
N ASP A 412 9.11 -6.33 26.15
CA ASP A 412 9.09 -7.00 27.44
C ASP A 412 8.40 -8.37 27.36
N THR A 413 7.45 -8.52 26.43
CA THR A 413 6.86 -9.82 26.10
C THR A 413 6.67 -9.96 24.59
N ALA A 414 7.19 -11.04 24.02
CA ALA A 414 6.97 -11.44 22.64
C ALA A 414 6.10 -12.71 22.59
N VAL A 415 4.89 -12.58 22.01
CA VAL A 415 3.99 -13.69 21.71
C VAL A 415 4.12 -14.05 20.23
N LEU A 416 4.84 -15.13 19.95
CA LEU A 416 5.03 -15.65 18.60
C LEU A 416 3.82 -16.48 18.19
N THR A 417 3.21 -16.15 17.06
CA THR A 417 1.95 -16.74 16.61
C THR A 417 1.87 -16.95 15.10
N SER A 418 0.80 -17.61 14.63
CA SER A 418 0.55 -17.81 13.22
C SER A 418 0.05 -16.52 12.54
N ASP A 419 0.57 -16.24 11.34
CA ASP A 419 0.06 -15.21 10.42
C ASP A 419 -0.80 -15.92 9.36
N ASN A 420 -0.39 -15.90 8.09
CA ASN A 420 -0.92 -16.73 7.01
C ASN A 420 0.05 -17.89 6.77
N PRO A 421 -0.14 -19.08 7.37
CA PRO A 421 0.77 -20.22 7.18
C PRO A 421 0.73 -20.77 5.75
N ARG A 422 -0.35 -20.53 4.98
CA ARG A 422 -0.53 -21.01 3.61
C ARG A 422 -0.32 -22.53 3.53
N SER A 423 0.62 -23.01 2.72
CA SER A 423 0.89 -24.44 2.58
C SER A 423 1.87 -25.00 3.62
N GLU A 424 2.55 -24.14 4.39
CA GLU A 424 3.53 -24.55 5.39
C GLU A 424 2.89 -24.93 6.74
N ASP A 425 3.59 -25.77 7.51
CA ASP A 425 3.24 -26.06 8.91
C ASP A 425 3.46 -24.82 9.79
N PRO A 426 2.42 -24.27 10.45
CA PRO A 426 2.55 -23.15 11.38
C PRO A 426 3.62 -23.37 12.46
N LEU A 427 3.77 -24.59 12.97
CA LEU A 427 4.73 -24.89 14.04
C LEU A 427 6.18 -24.82 13.53
N ALA A 428 6.43 -25.15 12.27
CA ALA A 428 7.76 -25.01 11.67
C ALA A 428 8.16 -23.53 11.52
N ILE A 429 7.21 -22.66 11.14
CA ILE A 429 7.43 -21.22 11.09
C ILE A 429 7.74 -20.67 12.48
N LEU A 430 6.95 -21.05 13.48
CA LEU A 430 7.13 -20.63 14.87
C LEU A 430 8.44 -21.11 15.47
N ALA A 431 8.86 -22.35 15.17
CA ALA A 431 10.15 -22.87 15.61
C ALA A 431 11.33 -22.05 15.06
N ALA A 432 11.25 -21.61 13.80
CA ALA A 432 12.29 -20.75 13.21
C ALA A 432 12.34 -19.37 13.88
N MET A 433 11.18 -18.76 14.18
CA MET A 433 11.11 -17.50 14.92
C MET A 433 11.65 -17.65 16.35
N LEU A 434 11.23 -18.72 17.04
CA LEU A 434 11.69 -19.02 18.40
C LEU A 434 13.20 -19.25 18.46
N SER A 435 13.78 -19.90 17.45
CA SER A 435 15.23 -20.09 17.37
C SER A 435 15.97 -18.75 17.38
N GLY A 436 15.54 -17.78 16.58
CA GLY A 436 16.14 -16.44 16.58
C GLY A 436 15.92 -15.69 17.89
N ALA A 437 14.74 -15.82 18.50
CA ALA A 437 14.47 -15.27 19.83
C ALA A 437 15.38 -15.90 20.91
N ALA A 438 15.67 -17.19 20.81
CA ALA A 438 16.52 -17.92 21.76
C ALA A 438 18.01 -17.52 21.67
N GLU A 439 18.47 -17.05 20.52
CA GLU A 439 19.83 -16.52 20.31
C GLU A 439 20.07 -15.16 20.98
N VAL A 440 19.00 -14.42 21.33
CA VAL A 440 19.12 -13.17 22.08
C VAL A 440 19.64 -13.47 23.49
N PRO A 441 20.70 -12.78 23.96
CA PRO A 441 21.24 -12.98 25.31
C PRO A 441 20.17 -12.82 26.39
N VAL A 442 20.19 -13.70 27.40
CA VAL A 442 19.15 -13.76 28.46
C VAL A 442 18.88 -12.41 29.14
N HIS A 443 19.90 -11.56 29.28
CA HIS A 443 19.77 -10.25 29.93
C HIS A 443 19.22 -9.14 29.01
N GLU A 444 19.17 -9.37 27.70
CA GLU A 444 18.53 -8.48 26.71
C GLU A 444 17.16 -8.99 26.28
N ARG A 445 16.80 -10.22 26.68
CA ARG A 445 15.64 -10.95 26.16
C ARG A 445 14.44 -10.79 27.08
N GLY A 446 13.34 -10.24 26.56
CA GLY A 446 12.04 -10.26 27.20
C GLY A 446 11.42 -11.65 27.28
N ASP A 447 10.23 -11.75 27.87
CA ASP A 447 9.50 -13.01 27.98
C ASP A 447 9.02 -13.47 26.59
N VAL A 448 9.36 -14.71 26.19
CA VAL A 448 8.95 -15.27 24.90
C VAL A 448 7.91 -16.36 25.10
N LEU A 449 6.76 -16.17 24.47
CA LEU A 449 5.63 -17.11 24.47
C LEU A 449 5.37 -17.58 23.04
N VAL A 450 4.90 -18.82 22.90
CA VAL A 450 4.49 -19.39 21.61
C VAL A 450 3.04 -19.83 21.73
N GLU A 451 2.19 -19.28 20.88
CA GLU A 451 0.77 -19.63 20.80
C GLU A 451 0.37 -19.62 19.32
N ALA A 452 0.08 -20.79 18.76
CA ALA A 452 -0.17 -20.94 17.33
C ALA A 452 -1.51 -20.32 16.91
N ASP A 453 -2.51 -20.32 17.79
CA ASP A 453 -3.79 -19.66 17.52
C ASP A 453 -3.65 -18.15 17.70
N ARG A 454 -3.84 -17.39 16.61
CA ARG A 454 -3.63 -15.94 16.62
C ARG A 454 -4.57 -15.21 17.57
N ALA A 455 -5.82 -15.66 17.72
CA ALA A 455 -6.75 -15.02 18.65
C ALA A 455 -6.39 -15.31 20.12
N ALA A 456 -5.93 -16.52 20.42
CA ALA A 456 -5.40 -16.89 21.74
C ALA A 456 -4.12 -16.12 22.07
N ALA A 457 -3.22 -15.93 21.10
CA ALA A 457 -2.01 -15.13 21.25
C ALA A 457 -2.33 -13.66 21.58
N ILE A 458 -3.28 -13.06 20.86
CA ILE A 458 -3.78 -11.71 21.14
C ILE A 458 -4.39 -11.63 22.54
N ALA A 459 -5.23 -12.59 22.92
CA ALA A 459 -5.80 -12.65 24.27
C ALA A 459 -4.73 -12.80 25.36
N ALA A 460 -3.67 -13.57 25.10
CA ALA A 460 -2.56 -13.76 26.03
C ALA A 460 -1.74 -12.48 26.25
N ALA A 461 -1.52 -11.66 25.21
CA ALA A 461 -0.89 -10.35 25.36
C ALA A 461 -1.80 -9.37 26.11
N VAL A 462 -3.09 -9.31 25.76
CA VAL A 462 -4.08 -8.45 26.43
C VAL A 462 -4.21 -8.79 27.93
N ALA A 463 -4.19 -10.07 28.29
CA ALA A 463 -4.28 -10.50 29.69
C ALA A 463 -3.08 -10.11 30.56
N ARG A 464 -1.96 -9.68 29.95
CA ARG A 464 -0.74 -9.25 30.65
C ARG A 464 -0.62 -7.74 30.78
N ALA A 465 -1.39 -6.99 30.00
CA ALA A 465 -1.25 -5.54 29.92
C ALA A 465 -1.80 -4.85 31.17
N GLU A 466 -0.97 -4.00 31.76
CA GLU A 466 -1.28 -3.14 32.90
C GLU A 466 -1.45 -1.67 32.45
N PRO A 467 -2.04 -0.78 33.28
CA PRO A 467 -2.11 0.64 32.97
C PRO A 467 -0.73 1.24 32.62
N GLY A 468 -0.65 1.96 31.50
CA GLY A 468 0.60 2.53 30.99
C GLY A 468 1.39 1.64 30.03
N ASP A 469 1.00 0.37 29.87
CA ASP A 469 1.61 -0.55 28.90
C ASP A 469 1.16 -0.27 27.45
N THR A 470 1.83 -0.93 26.51
CA THR A 470 1.46 -0.98 25.09
C THR A 470 1.33 -2.42 24.61
N VAL A 471 0.20 -2.76 24.00
CA VAL A 471 -0.04 -4.01 23.25
C VAL A 471 0.03 -3.72 21.75
N LEU A 472 1.00 -4.31 21.06
CA LEU A 472 1.19 -4.25 19.62
C LEU A 472 0.81 -5.60 18.98
N VAL A 473 -0.16 -5.60 18.08
CA VAL A 473 -0.44 -6.73 17.19
C VAL A 473 0.12 -6.43 15.81
N ALA A 474 1.19 -7.12 15.43
CA ALA A 474 1.95 -6.87 14.21
C ALA A 474 1.82 -7.99 13.17
N GLY A 475 2.12 -7.67 11.91
CA GLY A 475 2.16 -8.60 10.79
C GLY A 475 1.06 -8.34 9.75
N LYS A 476 -0.21 -8.49 10.15
CA LYS A 476 -1.35 -8.40 9.22
C LYS A 476 -1.84 -6.99 8.96
N GLY A 477 -1.74 -6.09 9.94
CA GLY A 477 -2.20 -4.70 9.81
C GLY A 477 -3.66 -4.61 9.36
N HIS A 478 -3.88 -4.23 8.11
CA HIS A 478 -5.21 -4.07 7.51
C HIS A 478 -5.75 -5.35 6.87
N GLU A 479 -4.89 -6.36 6.65
CA GLU A 479 -5.26 -7.60 5.98
C GLU A 479 -6.37 -8.33 6.74
N GLN A 480 -7.34 -8.83 5.97
CA GLN A 480 -8.42 -9.65 6.48
C GLN A 480 -8.24 -11.10 6.02
N GLY A 481 -8.54 -12.01 6.94
CA GLY A 481 -8.49 -13.44 6.74
C GLY A 481 -7.16 -14.07 7.10
N GLN A 482 -7.19 -15.40 7.24
CA GLN A 482 -6.06 -16.25 7.55
C GLN A 482 -6.03 -17.41 6.57
N ASP A 483 -5.03 -17.45 5.69
CA ASP A 483 -4.88 -18.50 4.67
C ASP A 483 -4.20 -19.75 5.27
N ILE A 484 -4.94 -20.86 5.30
CA ILE A 484 -4.48 -22.16 5.77
C ILE A 484 -4.83 -23.20 4.71
N HIS A 485 -3.82 -23.76 4.06
CA HIS A 485 -3.94 -24.73 2.96
C HIS A 485 -4.93 -24.29 1.85
N GLY A 486 -4.89 -23.01 1.47
CA GLY A 486 -5.73 -22.45 0.41
C GLY A 486 -7.16 -22.08 0.86
N VAL A 487 -7.49 -22.28 2.14
CA VAL A 487 -8.76 -21.85 2.73
C VAL A 487 -8.54 -20.57 3.52
N VAL A 488 -9.12 -19.45 3.05
CA VAL A 488 -9.07 -18.16 3.75
C VAL A 488 -10.18 -18.10 4.79
N ARG A 489 -9.82 -18.27 6.07
CA ARG A 489 -10.75 -18.15 7.20
C ARG A 489 -10.91 -16.68 7.60
N PRO A 490 -12.12 -16.17 7.89
CA PRO A 490 -12.29 -14.78 8.34
C PRO A 490 -11.48 -14.49 9.62
N PHE A 491 -10.68 -13.43 9.59
CA PHE A 491 -9.88 -12.96 10.72
C PHE A 491 -9.57 -11.47 10.54
N ASP A 492 -9.65 -10.67 11.60
CA ASP A 492 -9.26 -9.25 11.56
C ASP A 492 -8.63 -8.88 12.91
N ASP A 493 -7.32 -8.56 12.89
CA ASP A 493 -6.55 -8.24 14.11
C ASP A 493 -7.23 -7.16 14.96
N ARG A 494 -7.88 -6.18 14.33
CA ARG A 494 -8.52 -5.05 15.02
C ARG A 494 -9.76 -5.48 15.77
N LYS A 495 -10.57 -6.33 15.13
CA LYS A 495 -11.79 -6.89 15.74
C LYS A 495 -11.42 -7.84 16.88
N VAL A 496 -10.48 -8.74 16.63
CA VAL A 496 -10.04 -9.73 17.63
C VAL A 496 -9.37 -9.06 18.83
N LEU A 497 -8.54 -8.04 18.60
CA LEU A 497 -7.94 -7.24 19.67
C LEU A 497 -9.00 -6.50 20.49
N ARG A 498 -9.98 -5.86 19.83
CA ARG A 498 -11.10 -5.19 20.50
C ARG A 498 -11.89 -6.17 21.37
N GLU A 499 -12.27 -7.32 20.82
CA GLU A 499 -13.01 -8.36 21.54
C GLU A 499 -12.22 -8.96 22.71
N ALA A 500 -10.89 -9.08 22.59
CA ALA A 500 -10.03 -9.52 23.69
C ALA A 500 -10.02 -8.48 24.82
N ILE A 501 -9.94 -7.19 24.50
CA ILE A 501 -9.97 -6.10 25.47
C ILE A 501 -11.35 -6.00 26.15
N GLU A 502 -12.44 -6.07 25.39
CA GLU A 502 -13.79 -6.02 25.96
C GLU A 502 -14.03 -7.17 26.94
N ARG A 503 -13.55 -8.37 26.61
CA ARG A 503 -13.57 -9.53 27.51
C ARG A 503 -12.74 -9.31 28.77
N SER A 504 -11.53 -8.74 28.68
CA SER A 504 -10.69 -8.49 29.86
C SER A 504 -11.29 -7.46 30.81
N LEU A 505 -12.05 -6.49 30.28
CA LEU A 505 -12.80 -5.49 31.04
C LEU A 505 -14.13 -6.01 31.61
N GLY A 506 -14.48 -7.28 31.40
CA GLY A 506 -15.76 -7.86 31.85
C GLY A 506 -16.98 -7.33 31.08
N ARG A 507 -16.79 -6.69 29.93
CA ARG A 507 -17.85 -6.18 29.06
C ARG A 507 -18.15 -7.21 27.98
N THR A 508 -19.02 -8.18 28.27
CA THR A 508 -19.44 -9.15 27.25
C THR A 508 -20.42 -8.50 26.29
N SER A 509 -20.07 -8.45 24.99
CA SER A 509 -20.99 -8.17 23.89
C SER A 509 -22.13 -9.19 23.91
N THR A 510 -23.35 -8.73 24.19
CA THR A 510 -24.58 -9.47 23.91
C THR A 510 -24.86 -9.42 22.41
N ALA A 511 -24.14 -10.22 21.62
CA ALA A 511 -24.53 -10.54 20.25
C ALA A 511 -25.45 -11.77 20.28
N GLN A 512 -26.68 -11.56 19.84
CA GLN A 512 -27.78 -12.53 19.81
C GLN A 512 -27.39 -13.83 19.09
N ALA A 513 -27.63 -14.97 19.75
CA ALA A 513 -27.72 -16.25 19.06
C ALA A 513 -28.93 -16.22 18.10
N PRO A 514 -28.82 -16.74 16.87
CA PRO A 514 -29.97 -16.83 15.99
C PRO A 514 -30.94 -17.87 16.58
N GLU A 515 -32.16 -17.44 16.90
CA GLU A 515 -33.26 -18.36 17.20
C GLU A 515 -33.45 -19.29 15.99
N ALA A 516 -33.19 -20.57 16.21
CA ALA A 516 -33.59 -21.61 15.28
C ALA A 516 -35.12 -21.64 15.22
N ARG A 517 -35.69 -21.01 14.19
CA ARG A 517 -37.06 -21.31 13.77
C ARG A 517 -37.08 -22.72 13.23
N VAL A 518 -37.67 -23.63 14.01
CA VAL A 518 -38.06 -24.95 13.56
C VAL A 518 -39.32 -24.79 12.72
N ASP A 519 -39.15 -24.71 11.40
CA ASP A 519 -40.26 -24.91 10.47
C ASP A 519 -40.62 -26.40 10.46
N THR A 520 -41.69 -26.75 11.18
CA THR A 520 -42.35 -28.05 11.07
C THR A 520 -43.30 -28.02 9.87
N HIS A 521 -42.78 -28.34 8.69
CA HIS A 521 -43.62 -28.84 7.60
C HIS A 521 -43.70 -30.36 7.69
N GLU A 522 -44.62 -30.86 8.51
CA GLU A 522 -45.13 -32.23 8.37
C GLU A 522 -46.11 -32.26 7.20
N ASN A 523 -45.64 -32.79 6.08
CA ASN A 523 -46.48 -33.26 5.01
C ASN A 523 -46.65 -34.78 5.24
N ASN A 524 -47.81 -35.23 5.68
CA ASN A 524 -48.17 -36.63 5.53
C ASN A 524 -49.65 -36.81 5.20
N SER A 525 -49.84 -37.31 3.98
CA SER A 525 -51.05 -37.91 3.43
C SER A 525 -51.59 -39.04 4.30
N GLN A 526 -52.91 -39.08 4.53
CA GLN A 526 -53.81 -40.24 4.40
C GLN A 526 -55.20 -39.89 4.94
N GLY A 527 -56.25 -40.17 4.15
CA GLY A 527 -57.66 -40.08 4.54
C GLY A 527 -58.52 -39.37 3.52
#